data_AF-A0A6N4H7W6-F1
#
_entry.id   AF-A0A6N4H7W6-F1
#
_cell.length_a   1.000
_cell.length_b   1.000
_cell.length_c   1.000
_cell.angle_alpha   90.00
_cell.angle_beta   90.00
_cell.angle_gamma   90.00
#
_symmetry.space_group_name_H-M   'P 1'
#
loop_
_entity.id
_entity.type
_entity.pdbx_description
1 polymer ?
#
loop_
_entity_poly.entity_id
_entity_poly.type
_entity_poly.pdbx_seq_one_letter_code
_entity_poly.pdbx_strand_id
1 'polypeptide(L)'
;MTKMRVVTFFSLLQGLFSCGMQANRPVDVFIWDELRAHEDPDKVEPAGTCDLDGFLSEIDRFPWHEQAREALRYKKNSPTLSVTDLKTDRSFFISSAVDEKDELGYFIGYIYPGEEGVRAPRYVNMYEVDQMETLREMVVLFFRRDEGALNRLLGKQRKYMDARDNAGWKKYLEIKQKFM
;
A
#
# COMPACT_ATOMS: atom_id res chain seq x y z
N MET A 1 36.98 65.00 -14.78
CA MET A 1 38.22 64.41 -15.33
C MET A 1 38.54 63.23 -14.45
N THR A 2 38.47 61.96 -14.87
CA THR A 2 39.38 61.30 -15.83
C THR A 2 38.70 60.06 -16.45
N LYS A 3 39.03 59.82 -17.73
CA LYS A 3 38.90 58.63 -18.63
C LYS A 3 38.77 57.25 -17.90
N MET A 4 38.16 56.19 -18.44
CA MET A 4 38.32 55.62 -19.79
C MET A 4 37.32 54.46 -20.06
N ARG A 5 37.06 54.18 -21.35
CA ARG A 5 36.26 53.10 -21.96
C ARG A 5 37.04 51.77 -22.07
N VAL A 6 36.37 50.60 -22.00
CA VAL A 6 36.62 49.29 -22.71
C VAL A 6 35.32 48.44 -22.56
N VAL A 7 34.47 48.17 -23.57
CA VAL A 7 34.49 47.15 -24.66
C VAL A 7 34.19 45.69 -24.20
N THR A 8 32.94 45.27 -24.43
CA THR A 8 32.47 44.04 -25.16
C THR A 8 32.56 42.62 -24.54
N PHE A 9 31.38 41.96 -24.49
CA PHE A 9 31.05 40.50 -24.60
C PHE A 9 31.68 39.44 -23.66
N PHE A 10 30.85 38.63 -22.99
CA PHE A 10 30.55 37.20 -23.31
C PHE A 10 29.69 36.53 -22.20
N SER A 11 28.59 35.91 -22.63
CA SER A 11 28.02 34.62 -22.17
C SER A 11 27.57 34.33 -20.73
N LEU A 12 26.27 34.00 -20.64
CA LEU A 12 25.72 32.71 -20.19
C LEU A 12 26.14 32.18 -18.80
N LEU A 13 25.20 32.10 -17.85
CA LEU A 13 24.69 30.86 -17.22
C LEU A 13 23.86 31.17 -15.95
N GLN A 14 22.69 30.52 -15.90
CA GLN A 14 22.02 29.96 -14.73
C GLN A 14 21.31 30.89 -13.72
N GLY A 15 20.01 31.00 -13.92
CA GLY A 15 19.02 30.90 -12.85
C GLY A 15 18.07 29.73 -13.16
N LEU A 16 18.56 28.50 -12.98
CA LEU A 16 17.71 27.33 -12.71
C LEU A 16 16.95 27.58 -11.40
N PHE A 17 15.88 26.81 -11.17
CA PHE A 17 14.95 26.86 -10.04
C PHE A 17 13.92 28.00 -10.18
N SER A 18 12.73 27.75 -10.71
CA SER A 18 11.75 26.89 -10.06
C SER A 18 10.81 26.30 -11.10
N CYS A 19 11.15 25.10 -11.61
CA CYS A 19 10.09 24.14 -11.89
C CYS A 19 9.65 23.68 -10.50
N GLY A 20 8.78 24.47 -9.87
CA GLY A 20 8.14 24.05 -8.65
C GLY A 20 7.34 22.82 -9.01
N MET A 21 7.87 21.63 -8.72
CA MET A 21 7.06 20.43 -8.60
C MET A 21 5.88 20.87 -7.73
N GLN A 22 4.70 20.90 -8.35
CA GLN A 22 3.45 21.14 -7.65
C GLN A 22 3.48 20.17 -6.47
N ALA A 23 3.64 20.70 -5.25
CA ALA A 23 3.72 19.86 -4.06
C ALA A 23 2.53 18.92 -4.12
N ASN A 24 2.79 17.62 -4.30
CA ASN A 24 1.77 16.60 -4.50
C ASN A 24 0.70 16.81 -3.42
N ARG A 25 -0.45 17.37 -3.80
CA ARG A 25 -1.55 17.49 -2.84
C ARG A 25 -1.95 16.06 -2.49
N PRO A 26 -1.97 15.69 -1.20
CA PRO A 26 -2.33 14.33 -0.83
C PRO A 26 -3.76 14.06 -1.30
N VAL A 27 -3.91 13.02 -2.12
CA VAL A 27 -5.20 12.58 -2.64
C VAL A 27 -5.92 11.88 -1.50
N ASP A 28 -7.05 12.43 -1.05
CA ASP A 28 -7.81 11.90 0.09
C ASP A 28 -8.82 10.84 -0.38
N VAL A 29 -8.31 9.71 -0.86
CA VAL A 29 -9.12 8.57 -1.30
C VAL A 29 -8.48 7.27 -0.86
N PHE A 30 -9.34 6.27 -0.62
CA PHE A 30 -8.95 4.89 -0.51
C PHE A 30 -9.17 4.20 -1.85
N ILE A 31 -8.18 3.45 -2.31
CA ILE A 31 -8.29 2.58 -3.47
C ILE A 31 -8.20 1.14 -3.02
N TRP A 32 -8.83 0.23 -3.76
CA TRP A 32 -8.77 -1.20 -3.44
C TRP A 32 -8.43 -2.03 -4.66
N ASP A 33 -7.88 -3.21 -4.41
CA ASP A 33 -7.53 -4.21 -5.41
C ASP A 33 -7.78 -5.62 -4.90
N GLU A 34 -7.85 -6.54 -5.86
CA GLU A 34 -8.08 -7.96 -5.65
C GLU A 34 -6.99 -8.75 -6.39
N LEU A 35 -6.46 -9.77 -5.73
CA LEU A 35 -5.57 -10.77 -6.30
C LEU A 35 -6.20 -12.14 -6.10
N ARG A 36 -6.60 -12.79 -7.20
CA ARG A 36 -7.04 -14.18 -7.22
C ARG A 36 -5.85 -15.14 -7.34
N ALA A 37 -6.07 -16.40 -6.98
CA ALA A 37 -5.03 -17.44 -6.92
C ALA A 37 -4.26 -17.63 -8.24
N HIS A 38 -4.87 -17.33 -9.38
CA HIS A 38 -4.27 -17.51 -10.70
C HIS A 38 -3.58 -16.25 -11.26
N GLU A 39 -3.71 -15.13 -10.57
CA GLU A 39 -3.28 -13.84 -11.07
C GLU A 39 -1.83 -13.53 -10.74
N ASP A 40 -1.25 -12.67 -11.57
CA ASP A 40 0.12 -12.20 -11.43
C ASP A 40 0.11 -10.94 -10.55
N PRO A 41 0.72 -10.96 -9.34
CA PRO A 41 0.69 -9.83 -8.41
C PRO A 41 1.32 -8.57 -9.01
N ASP A 42 2.24 -8.71 -9.96
CA ASP A 42 2.85 -7.56 -10.64
C ASP A 42 1.86 -6.86 -11.58
N LYS A 43 0.82 -7.56 -12.03
CA LYS A 43 -0.18 -7.06 -13.00
C LYS A 43 -1.51 -6.62 -12.40
N VAL A 44 -1.71 -6.81 -11.09
CA VAL A 44 -2.93 -6.34 -10.40
C VAL A 44 -3.03 -4.82 -10.50
N GLU A 45 -4.19 -4.32 -10.91
CA GLU A 45 -4.53 -2.90 -10.95
C GLU A 45 -5.66 -2.62 -9.97
N PRO A 46 -5.77 -1.39 -9.44
CA PRO A 46 -6.88 -1.02 -8.56
C PRO A 46 -8.23 -1.22 -9.26
N ALA A 47 -9.15 -1.88 -8.58
CA ALA A 47 -10.54 -2.02 -9.02
C ALA A 47 -11.28 -0.67 -9.00
N GLY A 48 -10.86 0.23 -8.11
CA GLY A 48 -11.37 1.59 -8.05
C GLY A 48 -11.16 2.24 -6.68
N THR A 49 -11.93 3.30 -6.43
CA THR A 49 -12.02 3.91 -5.09
C THR A 49 -13.06 3.18 -4.24
N CYS A 50 -12.91 3.21 -2.92
CA CYS A 50 -13.88 2.63 -1.99
C CYS A 50 -14.00 3.47 -0.72
N ASP A 51 -15.09 3.26 0.01
CA ASP A 51 -15.24 3.62 1.41
C ASP A 51 -15.23 2.36 2.29
N LEU A 52 -15.40 2.55 3.61
CA LEU A 52 -15.36 1.46 4.58
C LEU A 52 -16.42 0.38 4.28
N ASP A 53 -17.67 0.80 4.05
CA ASP A 53 -18.78 -0.14 3.83
C ASP A 53 -18.61 -0.90 2.51
N GLY A 54 -18.11 -0.23 1.48
CA GLY A 54 -17.74 -0.84 0.21
C GLY A 54 -16.67 -1.91 0.38
N PHE A 55 -15.55 -1.59 1.05
CA PHE A 55 -14.47 -2.56 1.23
C PHE A 55 -14.86 -3.73 2.16
N LEU A 56 -15.63 -3.48 3.22
CA LEU A 56 -16.19 -4.55 4.06
C LEU A 56 -17.12 -5.48 3.25
N SER A 57 -17.91 -4.92 2.33
CA SER A 57 -18.76 -5.70 1.43
C SER A 57 -17.94 -6.60 0.51
N GLU A 58 -16.78 -6.13 0.03
CA GLU A 58 -15.88 -6.96 -0.78
C GLU A 58 -15.21 -8.07 0.04
N ILE A 59 -14.85 -7.81 1.30
CA ILE A 59 -14.37 -8.86 2.23
C ILE A 59 -15.43 -9.96 2.40
N ASP A 60 -16.69 -9.60 2.53
CA ASP A 60 -17.78 -10.57 2.72
C ASP A 60 -18.09 -11.38 1.46
N ARG A 61 -17.92 -10.77 0.28
CA ARG A 61 -18.17 -11.42 -1.02
C ARG A 61 -17.01 -12.27 -1.49
N PHE A 62 -15.80 -11.97 -1.05
CA PHE A 62 -14.61 -12.61 -1.58
C PHE A 62 -14.62 -14.12 -1.28
N PRO A 63 -14.40 -14.99 -2.29
CA PRO A 63 -14.46 -16.44 -2.12
C PRO A 63 -13.18 -16.99 -1.45
N TRP A 64 -12.93 -16.58 -0.20
CA TRP A 64 -11.69 -16.85 0.55
C TRP A 64 -11.27 -18.32 0.51
N HIS A 65 -12.18 -19.21 0.88
CA HIS A 65 -11.86 -20.64 1.02
C HIS A 65 -11.55 -21.28 -0.34
N GLU A 66 -12.37 -20.98 -1.36
CA GLU A 66 -12.17 -21.50 -2.72
C GLU A 66 -10.83 -21.03 -3.30
N GLN A 67 -10.57 -19.73 -3.22
CA GLN A 67 -9.33 -19.15 -3.73
C GLN A 67 -8.09 -19.66 -2.96
N ALA A 68 -8.19 -19.84 -1.65
CA ALA A 68 -7.09 -20.40 -0.85
C ALA A 68 -6.77 -21.85 -1.25
N ARG A 69 -7.81 -22.67 -1.52
CA ARG A 69 -7.64 -24.04 -2.02
C ARG A 69 -7.00 -24.06 -3.40
N GLU A 70 -7.42 -23.17 -4.31
CA GLU A 70 -6.82 -23.05 -5.63
C GLU A 70 -5.33 -22.67 -5.51
N ALA A 71 -5.00 -21.67 -4.67
CA ALA A 71 -3.63 -21.25 -4.45
C ALA A 71 -2.76 -22.40 -3.94
N LEU A 72 -3.24 -23.19 -2.97
CA LEU A 72 -2.54 -24.37 -2.47
C LEU A 72 -2.34 -25.43 -3.56
N ARG A 73 -3.41 -25.77 -4.30
CA ARG A 73 -3.41 -26.78 -5.37
C ARG A 73 -2.38 -26.45 -6.45
N TYR A 74 -2.32 -25.20 -6.88
CA TYR A 74 -1.47 -24.77 -7.98
C TYR A 74 -0.12 -24.21 -7.54
N LYS A 75 0.15 -24.20 -6.22
CA LYS A 75 1.36 -23.61 -5.60
C LYS A 75 1.58 -22.17 -6.06
N LYS A 76 0.51 -21.38 -5.98
CA LYS A 76 0.47 -19.96 -6.39
C LYS A 76 0.41 -19.04 -5.17
N ASN A 77 0.38 -17.74 -5.45
CA ASN A 77 0.27 -16.72 -4.42
C ASN A 77 -1.04 -16.84 -3.66
N SER A 78 -1.00 -16.50 -2.38
CA SER A 78 -2.20 -16.41 -1.57
C SER A 78 -3.16 -15.37 -2.15
N PRO A 79 -4.44 -15.70 -2.30
CA PRO A 79 -5.43 -14.73 -2.72
C PRO A 79 -5.53 -13.61 -1.69
N THR A 80 -5.69 -12.38 -2.18
CA THR A 80 -5.53 -11.18 -1.37
C THR A 80 -6.53 -10.11 -1.77
N LEU A 81 -7.13 -9.45 -0.78
CA LEU A 81 -7.76 -8.14 -0.96
C LEU A 81 -6.89 -7.07 -0.33
N SER A 82 -6.69 -5.96 -1.04
CA SER A 82 -5.92 -4.83 -0.53
C SER A 82 -6.73 -3.54 -0.56
N VAL A 83 -6.47 -2.68 0.40
CA VAL A 83 -6.90 -1.28 0.41
C VAL A 83 -5.70 -0.38 0.68
N THR A 84 -5.60 0.72 -0.05
CA THR A 84 -4.52 1.70 0.10
C THR A 84 -5.09 3.09 0.32
N ASP A 85 -4.62 3.73 1.39
CA ASP A 85 -4.89 5.13 1.69
C ASP A 85 -3.84 6.02 1.01
N LEU A 86 -4.24 6.68 -0.08
CA LEU A 86 -3.33 7.54 -0.86
C LEU A 86 -2.94 8.83 -0.11
N LYS A 87 -3.69 9.20 0.94
CA LYS A 87 -3.38 10.38 1.76
C LYS A 87 -2.20 10.10 2.68
N THR A 88 -2.17 8.91 3.27
CA THR A 88 -1.18 8.52 4.28
C THR A 88 -0.09 7.60 3.74
N ASP A 89 -0.14 7.23 2.47
CA ASP A 89 0.82 6.31 1.83
C ASP A 89 0.88 4.93 2.52
N ARG A 90 -0.25 4.48 3.07
CA ARG A 90 -0.37 3.23 3.83
C ARG A 90 -1.27 2.26 3.09
N SER A 91 -0.96 0.98 3.17
CA SER A 91 -1.80 -0.08 2.61
C SER A 91 -2.10 -1.14 3.67
N PHE A 92 -3.27 -1.74 3.53
CA PHE A 92 -3.73 -2.85 4.35
C PHE A 92 -4.16 -3.96 3.40
N PHE A 93 -3.60 -5.16 3.55
CA PHE A 93 -3.99 -6.30 2.75
C PHE A 93 -4.33 -7.50 3.60
N ILE A 94 -5.31 -8.26 3.12
CA ILE A 94 -5.84 -9.45 3.76
C ILE A 94 -5.58 -10.60 2.81
N SER A 95 -4.75 -11.55 3.24
CA SER A 95 -4.48 -12.76 2.47
C SER A 95 -5.05 -13.98 3.19
N SER A 96 -5.40 -15.02 2.45
CA SER A 96 -5.84 -16.29 3.04
C SER A 96 -5.03 -17.47 2.56
N ALA A 97 -5.00 -18.52 3.37
CA ALA A 97 -4.42 -19.82 3.01
C ALA A 97 -5.22 -20.93 3.70
N VAL A 98 -5.16 -22.13 3.14
CA VAL A 98 -5.66 -23.34 3.80
C VAL A 98 -4.51 -24.25 4.20
N ASP A 99 -4.68 -24.97 5.30
CA ASP A 99 -3.74 -26.01 5.73
C ASP A 99 -4.04 -27.38 5.08
N GLU A 100 -3.30 -28.41 5.49
CA GLU A 100 -3.49 -29.79 4.99
C GLU A 100 -4.85 -30.40 5.34
N LYS A 101 -5.56 -29.84 6.33
CA LYS A 101 -6.89 -30.26 6.76
C LYS A 101 -8.01 -29.42 6.12
N ASP A 102 -7.65 -28.52 5.20
CA ASP A 102 -8.57 -27.56 4.58
C ASP A 102 -9.13 -26.53 5.57
N GLU A 103 -8.44 -26.28 6.68
CA GLU A 103 -8.77 -25.21 7.63
C GLU A 103 -8.28 -23.87 7.10
N LEU A 104 -9.17 -22.88 7.05
CA LEU A 104 -8.89 -21.55 6.51
C LEU A 104 -8.24 -20.65 7.55
N GLY A 105 -7.08 -20.08 7.22
CA GLY A 105 -6.38 -19.07 8.00
C GLY A 105 -6.27 -17.74 7.24
N TYR A 106 -6.20 -16.64 7.99
CA TYR A 106 -6.04 -15.30 7.45
C TYR A 106 -4.73 -14.67 7.92
N PHE A 107 -4.18 -13.84 7.04
CA PHE A 107 -3.02 -13.01 7.30
C PHE A 107 -3.37 -11.58 6.99
N ILE A 108 -2.85 -10.67 7.80
CA ILE A 108 -3.02 -9.24 7.57
C ILE A 108 -1.67 -8.57 7.44
N GLY A 109 -1.50 -7.85 6.33
CA GLY A 109 -0.32 -7.06 6.04
C GLY A 109 -0.61 -5.58 6.21
N TYR A 110 0.20 -4.91 7.02
CA TYR A 110 0.19 -3.46 7.16
C TYR A 110 1.44 -2.87 6.55
N ILE A 111 1.27 -2.11 5.47
CA ILE A 111 2.33 -1.40 4.77
C ILE A 111 2.29 0.06 5.19
N TYR A 112 3.44 0.60 5.61
CA TYR A 112 3.56 1.98 6.07
C TYR A 112 4.86 2.63 5.58
N PRO A 113 4.87 3.96 5.39
CA PRO A 113 6.05 4.68 4.95
C PRO A 113 7.18 4.54 5.97
N GLY A 114 8.42 4.48 5.45
CA GLY A 114 9.60 4.65 6.28
C GLY A 114 9.72 6.07 6.80
N GLU A 115 10.44 6.25 7.91
CA GLU A 115 10.76 7.57 8.44
C GLU A 115 11.60 8.40 7.45
N GLU A 116 11.59 9.72 7.61
CA GLU A 116 12.43 10.56 6.77
C GLU A 116 13.92 10.24 7.00
N GLY A 117 14.66 10.00 5.93
CA GLY A 117 16.09 9.66 5.99
C GLY A 117 16.42 8.17 6.16
N VAL A 118 15.44 7.26 6.27
CA VAL A 118 15.72 5.81 6.14
C VAL A 118 15.84 5.38 4.68
N ARG A 119 16.66 4.35 4.48
CA ARG A 119 16.95 3.79 3.15
C ARG A 119 15.75 3.08 2.50
N ALA A 120 14.81 2.57 3.30
CA ALA A 120 13.65 1.85 2.80
C ALA A 120 12.44 2.81 2.70
N PRO A 121 11.79 2.91 1.53
CA PRO A 121 10.66 3.82 1.36
C PRO A 121 9.42 3.36 2.14
N ARG A 122 9.23 2.05 2.31
CA ARG A 122 8.13 1.45 3.06
C ARG A 122 8.57 0.19 3.79
N TYR A 123 7.77 -0.17 4.80
CA TYR A 123 7.88 -1.40 5.57
C TYR A 123 6.56 -2.15 5.50
N VAL A 124 6.61 -3.47 5.67
CA VAL A 124 5.45 -4.34 5.81
C VAL A 124 5.58 -5.18 7.07
N ASN A 125 4.56 -5.13 7.91
CA ASN A 125 4.36 -6.10 9.00
C ASN A 125 3.22 -7.03 8.62
N MET A 126 3.41 -8.34 8.76
CA MET A 126 2.33 -9.32 8.57
C MET A 126 2.05 -10.09 9.85
N TYR A 127 0.77 -10.37 10.09
CA TYR A 127 0.30 -11.07 11.28
C TYR A 127 -0.68 -12.16 10.90
N GLU A 128 -0.66 -13.27 11.62
CA GLU A 128 -1.71 -14.29 11.60
C GLU A 128 -2.95 -13.77 12.34
N VAL A 129 -4.13 -13.94 11.76
CA VAL A 129 -5.41 -13.51 12.35
C VAL A 129 -6.40 -14.65 12.27
N ASP A 130 -6.83 -15.14 13.44
CA ASP A 130 -7.66 -16.35 13.53
C ASP A 130 -9.15 -16.10 13.32
N GLN A 131 -9.61 -14.83 13.43
CA GLN A 131 -11.03 -14.48 13.45
C GLN A 131 -11.33 -13.34 12.48
N MET A 132 -12.33 -13.52 11.62
CA MET A 132 -12.75 -12.53 10.63
C MET A 132 -13.26 -11.23 11.31
N GLU A 133 -13.88 -11.34 12.47
CA GLU A 133 -14.37 -10.19 13.25
C GLU A 133 -13.23 -9.26 13.66
N THR A 134 -12.10 -9.83 14.11
CA THR A 134 -10.88 -9.06 14.43
C THR A 134 -10.34 -8.36 13.20
N LEU A 135 -10.38 -9.04 12.05
CA LEU A 135 -9.94 -8.49 10.78
C LEU A 135 -10.81 -7.31 10.34
N ARG A 136 -12.14 -7.43 10.44
CA ARG A 136 -13.07 -6.33 10.18
C ARG A 136 -12.84 -5.15 11.13
N GLU A 137 -12.57 -5.40 12.41
CA GLU A 137 -12.23 -4.34 13.36
C GLU A 137 -10.96 -3.57 12.93
N MET A 138 -9.92 -4.29 12.50
CA MET A 138 -8.69 -3.66 12.00
C MET A 138 -8.95 -2.81 10.75
N VAL A 139 -9.78 -3.29 9.82
CA VAL A 139 -10.19 -2.53 8.63
C VAL A 139 -10.91 -1.25 9.02
N VAL A 140 -11.84 -1.31 9.98
CA VAL A 140 -12.53 -0.11 10.52
C VAL A 140 -11.52 0.90 11.07
N LEU A 141 -10.52 0.45 11.83
CA LEU A 141 -9.50 1.33 12.39
C LEU A 141 -8.60 1.95 11.29
N PHE A 142 -8.28 1.18 10.24
CA PHE A 142 -7.53 1.66 9.09
C PHE A 142 -8.27 2.79 8.34
N PHE A 143 -9.55 2.59 8.00
CA PHE A 143 -10.36 3.63 7.33
C PHE A 143 -10.57 4.88 8.19
N ARG A 144 -10.62 4.72 9.52
CA ARG A 144 -10.66 5.83 10.47
C ARG A 144 -9.32 6.54 10.63
N ARG A 145 -8.24 6.00 10.06
CA ARG A 145 -6.85 6.46 10.26
C ARG A 145 -6.46 6.53 11.73
N ASP A 146 -7.03 5.64 12.57
CA ASP A 146 -6.67 5.52 13.97
C ASP A 146 -5.47 4.59 14.13
N GLU A 147 -4.29 5.11 13.75
CA GLU A 147 -3.03 4.35 13.78
C GLU A 147 -2.70 3.83 15.19
N GLY A 148 -3.04 4.61 16.21
CA GLY A 148 -2.79 4.23 17.60
C GLY A 148 -3.58 2.99 18.00
N ALA A 149 -4.89 2.96 17.70
CA ALA A 149 -5.73 1.79 17.97
C ALA A 149 -5.36 0.61 17.06
N LEU A 150 -5.11 0.86 15.77
CA LEU A 150 -4.73 -0.17 14.81
C LEU A 150 -3.44 -0.88 15.24
N ASN A 151 -2.39 -0.13 15.59
CA ASN A 151 -1.12 -0.70 16.03
C ASN A 151 -1.26 -1.49 17.34
N ARG A 152 -2.12 -1.04 18.28
CA ARG A 152 -2.42 -1.81 19.50
C ARG A 152 -3.13 -3.13 19.19
N LEU A 153 -4.04 -3.14 18.21
CA LEU A 153 -4.78 -4.35 17.83
C LEU A 153 -3.89 -5.33 17.06
N LEU A 154 -3.06 -4.83 16.13
CA LEU A 154 -2.04 -5.61 15.42
C LEU A 154 -1.03 -6.21 16.40
N GLY A 155 -0.59 -5.45 17.41
CA GLY A 155 0.36 -5.91 18.43
C GLY A 155 -0.15 -7.04 19.33
N LYS A 156 -1.46 -7.36 19.31
CA LYS A 156 -2.04 -8.52 20.01
C LYS A 156 -1.99 -9.79 19.16
N GLN A 157 -1.79 -9.67 17.85
CA GLN A 157 -1.77 -10.81 16.94
C GLN A 157 -0.40 -11.46 16.90
N ARG A 158 -0.36 -12.72 16.45
CA ARG A 158 0.90 -13.42 16.23
C ARG A 158 1.61 -12.82 15.02
N LYS A 159 2.80 -12.26 15.22
CA LYS A 159 3.61 -11.71 14.13
C LYS A 159 4.14 -12.84 13.25
N TYR A 160 3.89 -12.73 11.95
CA TYR A 160 4.36 -13.66 10.93
C TYR A 160 5.65 -13.17 10.27
N MET A 161 5.69 -11.89 9.85
CA MET A 161 6.89 -11.31 9.25
C MET A 161 7.02 -9.81 9.49
N ASP A 162 8.25 -9.32 9.31
CA ASP A 162 8.64 -7.92 9.24
C ASP A 162 9.63 -7.78 8.08
N ALA A 163 9.32 -6.93 7.10
CA ALA A 163 10.18 -6.76 5.95
C ALA A 163 10.15 -5.32 5.41
N ARG A 164 11.17 -5.01 4.60
CA ARG A 164 11.18 -3.80 3.78
C ARG A 164 10.36 -4.05 2.52
N ASP A 165 9.46 -3.14 2.18
CA ASP A 165 8.76 -3.17 0.90
C ASP A 165 9.52 -2.30 -0.11
N ASN A 166 10.51 -2.91 -0.77
CA ASN A 166 11.27 -2.25 -1.84
C ASN A 166 10.63 -2.49 -3.21
N ALA A 167 10.00 -3.66 -3.42
CA ALA A 167 9.51 -4.08 -4.72
C ALA A 167 8.18 -3.41 -5.09
N GLY A 168 7.28 -3.21 -4.12
CA GLY A 168 5.97 -2.60 -4.35
C GLY A 168 6.01 -1.09 -4.56
N TRP A 169 7.10 -0.41 -4.20
CA TRP A 169 7.17 1.05 -4.17
C TRP A 169 7.00 1.72 -5.54
N LYS A 170 7.67 1.21 -6.57
CA LYS A 170 7.57 1.78 -7.93
C LYS A 170 6.14 1.66 -8.46
N LYS A 171 5.55 0.47 -8.36
CA LYS A 171 4.16 0.21 -8.75
C LYS A 171 3.18 1.11 -8.00
N TYR A 172 3.40 1.27 -6.68
CA TYR A 172 2.59 2.17 -5.86
C TYR A 172 2.64 3.62 -6.36
N LEU A 173 3.81 4.15 -6.67
CA LEU A 173 3.94 5.51 -7.20
C LEU A 173 3.24 5.69 -8.55
N GLU A 174 3.36 4.71 -9.44
CA GLU A 174 2.68 4.70 -10.74
C GLU A 174 1.15 4.70 -10.56
N ILE A 175 0.64 3.91 -9.63
CA ILE A 175 -0.78 3.89 -9.27
C ILE A 175 -1.20 5.24 -8.69
N LYS A 176 -0.50 5.77 -7.69
CA LYS A 176 -0.83 7.04 -7.04
C LYS A 176 -0.93 8.18 -8.05
N GLN A 177 -0.06 8.21 -9.06
CA GLN A 177 -0.07 9.21 -10.12
C GLN A 177 -1.36 9.20 -10.95
N LYS A 178 -2.05 8.06 -11.08
CA LYS A 178 -3.34 7.98 -11.81
C LYS A 178 -4.48 8.71 -11.08
N PHE A 179 -4.30 9.05 -9.80
CA PHE A 179 -5.32 9.68 -8.95
C PHE A 179 -4.98 11.13 -8.53
N MET A 180 -3.82 11.65 -8.94
CA MET A 180 -3.39 13.04 -8.72
C MET A 180 -3.85 13.96 -9.86
#